data_AF-A0A5J4NA34-F1
#
_entry.id   AF-A0A5J4NA34-F1
#
_cell.length_a   1.000
_cell.length_b   1.000
_cell.length_c   1.000
_cell.angle_alpha   90.00
_cell.angle_beta   90.00
_cell.angle_gamma   90.00
#
_symmetry.space_group_name_H-M   'P 1'
#
loop_
_entity.id
_entity.type
_entity.pdbx_description
1 polymer ?
#
loop_
_entity_poly.entity_id
_entity_poly.type
_entity_poly.pdbx_seq_one_letter_code
_entity_poly.pdbx_strand_id
1 'polypeptide(L)'
;MITLIDKLTSILWYQNCFKLITFLNLIQEKVRLQNDTRTKGEQELSLLDEQISWLNQEKMDLEQKLSVNKRKIKKRRELEDELTTKQIQLAVCQERVGKLESSSIDPKALVRDPDTGELFKVDPINKHKAGTTDDLHLSRVREVQIREPDQTQLRLKLDSVQVQLLVREKKLLEYNLLLQATNRLIEKLQHRAGQGHDTTLQLSKTMNEHQTEVNQTTKKLKATTAELTMLMAIAFKLETEVEQEVDNWDSWTTAPERPNAYVLHIGGQAGDHEANTNEQPSSFKSLENQGPAPLTHAIPYGANAPFRPTEPGANMRHFRKPKPKEIEL
;
A
#
# COMPACT_ATOMS: atom_id res chain seq x y z
N MET A 1 -75.14 -53.62 16.10
CA MET A 1 -74.21 -53.82 14.95
C MET A 1 -74.09 -52.55 14.13
N ILE A 2 -75.16 -52.05 13.49
CA ILE A 2 -75.13 -50.85 12.63
C ILE A 2 -74.62 -49.59 13.36
N THR A 3 -75.13 -49.31 14.57
CA THR A 3 -74.72 -48.14 15.38
C THR A 3 -73.26 -48.19 15.89
N LEU A 4 -72.62 -49.36 15.91
CA LEU A 4 -71.23 -49.51 16.32
C LEU A 4 -70.29 -49.26 15.14
N ILE A 5 -70.68 -49.71 13.95
CA ILE A 5 -69.93 -49.49 12.70
C ILE A 5 -69.87 -47.99 12.38
N ASP A 6 -70.99 -47.27 12.50
CA ASP A 6 -71.04 -45.81 12.29
C ASP A 6 -70.17 -45.02 13.29
N LYS A 7 -70.08 -45.49 14.54
CA LYS A 7 -69.19 -44.88 15.54
C LYS A 7 -67.72 -45.12 15.21
N LEU A 8 -67.37 -46.33 14.77
CA LEU A 8 -65.99 -46.67 14.40
C LEU A 8 -65.52 -45.94 13.14
N THR A 9 -66.37 -45.81 12.12
CA THR A 9 -66.06 -45.05 10.91
C THR A 9 -65.91 -43.56 11.20
N SER A 10 -66.74 -43.00 12.07
CA SER A 10 -66.62 -41.60 12.53
C SER A 10 -65.30 -41.37 13.28
N ILE A 11 -64.93 -42.26 14.22
CA ILE A 11 -63.64 -42.17 14.95
C ILE A 11 -62.45 -42.24 13.98
N LEU A 12 -62.46 -43.18 13.04
CA LEU A 12 -61.41 -43.30 12.03
C LEU A 12 -61.33 -42.06 11.13
N TRP A 13 -62.47 -41.48 10.78
CA TRP A 13 -62.53 -40.24 10.01
C TRP A 13 -61.92 -39.06 10.77
N TYR A 14 -62.31 -38.84 12.03
CA TYR A 14 -61.72 -37.78 12.86
C TYR A 14 -60.21 -37.98 13.09
N GLN A 15 -59.76 -39.23 13.27
CA GLN A 15 -58.35 -39.52 13.48
C GLN A 15 -57.51 -39.30 12.22
N ASN A 16 -58.05 -39.60 11.04
CA ASN A 16 -57.41 -39.27 9.76
C ASN A 16 -57.41 -37.76 9.49
N CYS A 17 -58.51 -37.05 9.78
CA CYS A 17 -58.57 -35.59 9.67
C CYS A 17 -57.57 -34.90 10.61
N PHE A 18 -57.44 -35.36 11.86
CA PHE A 18 -56.47 -34.83 12.81
C PHE A 18 -55.03 -35.04 12.32
N LYS A 19 -54.70 -36.24 11.82
CA LYS A 19 -53.40 -36.51 11.20
C LYS A 19 -53.13 -35.59 10.01
N LEU A 20 -54.11 -35.39 9.14
CA LEU A 20 -53.98 -34.52 7.97
C LEU A 20 -53.71 -33.06 8.38
N ILE A 21 -54.42 -32.54 9.37
CA ILE A 21 -54.24 -31.17 9.89
C ILE A 21 -52.85 -31.01 10.50
N THR A 22 -52.40 -31.96 11.33
CA THR A 22 -51.04 -31.88 11.91
C THR A 22 -49.94 -31.94 10.84
N PHE A 23 -50.14 -32.75 9.80
CA PHE A 23 -49.21 -32.85 8.68
C PHE A 23 -49.18 -31.56 7.84
N LEU A 24 -50.33 -30.95 7.58
CA LEU A 24 -50.42 -29.66 6.89
C LEU A 24 -49.73 -28.55 7.68
N ASN A 25 -49.94 -28.49 9.00
CA ASN A 25 -49.27 -27.51 9.86
C ASN A 25 -47.74 -27.70 9.85
N LEU A 26 -47.26 -28.95 9.87
CA LEU A 26 -45.83 -29.25 9.78
C LEU A 26 -45.23 -28.79 8.44
N ILE A 27 -45.94 -29.02 7.34
CA ILE A 27 -45.51 -28.54 6.01
C ILE A 27 -45.50 -27.02 5.95
N GLN A 28 -46.55 -26.36 6.45
CA GLN A 28 -46.61 -24.90 6.50
C GLN A 28 -45.45 -24.32 7.29
N GLU A 29 -45.14 -24.90 8.44
CA GLU A 29 -44.02 -24.45 9.26
C GLU A 29 -42.66 -24.71 8.57
N LYS A 30 -42.50 -25.85 7.88
CA LYS A 30 -41.30 -26.12 7.09
C LYS A 30 -41.12 -25.11 5.95
N VAL A 31 -42.19 -24.77 5.24
CA VAL A 31 -42.18 -23.75 4.18
C VAL A 31 -41.86 -22.37 4.77
N ARG A 32 -42.41 -22.03 5.94
CA ARG A 32 -42.10 -20.79 6.66
C ARG A 32 -40.61 -20.68 6.98
N LEU A 33 -40.02 -21.71 7.59
CA LEU A 33 -38.60 -21.74 7.92
C LEU A 33 -37.70 -21.67 6.68
N GLN A 34 -38.10 -22.33 5.59
CA GLN A 34 -37.38 -22.25 4.32
C GLN A 34 -37.44 -20.84 3.72
N ASN A 35 -38.60 -20.18 3.76
CA ASN A 35 -38.74 -18.79 3.33
C ASN A 35 -37.93 -17.83 4.21
N ASP A 36 -37.90 -18.03 5.53
CA ASP A 36 -37.07 -17.24 6.44
C ASP A 36 -35.58 -17.41 6.14
N THR A 37 -35.15 -18.63 5.80
CA THR A 37 -33.75 -18.90 5.42
C THR A 37 -33.43 -18.29 4.06
N ARG A 38 -34.36 -18.37 3.11
CA ARG A 38 -34.23 -17.78 1.78
C ARG A 38 -34.12 -16.26 1.83
N THR A 39 -35.00 -15.59 2.59
CA THR A 39 -34.99 -14.13 2.73
C THR A 39 -33.71 -13.62 3.37
N LYS A 40 -33.18 -14.33 4.39
CA LYS A 40 -31.84 -14.02 4.94
C LYS A 40 -30.74 -14.12 3.89
N GLY A 41 -30.74 -15.20 3.09
CA GLY A 41 -29.80 -15.36 1.99
C GLY A 41 -29.92 -14.25 0.94
N GLU A 42 -31.15 -13.85 0.58
CA GLU A 42 -31.39 -12.74 -0.35
C GLU A 42 -30.88 -11.40 0.20
N GLN A 43 -31.02 -11.15 1.52
CA GLN A 43 -30.46 -9.97 2.17
C GLN A 43 -28.92 -9.96 2.15
N GLU A 44 -28.28 -11.09 2.48
CA GLU A 44 -26.82 -11.22 2.43
C GLU A 44 -26.28 -11.01 1.01
N LEU A 45 -26.94 -11.59 0.00
CA LEU A 45 -26.59 -11.36 -1.40
C LEU A 45 -26.75 -9.89 -1.79
N SER A 46 -27.83 -9.23 -1.38
CA SER A 46 -28.04 -7.79 -1.65
C SER A 46 -26.92 -6.94 -1.06
N LEU A 47 -26.45 -7.25 0.15
CA LEU A 47 -25.34 -6.52 0.78
C LEU A 47 -24.02 -6.74 0.03
N LEU A 48 -23.76 -7.97 -0.43
CA LEU A 48 -22.58 -8.27 -1.24
C LEU A 48 -22.65 -7.58 -2.61
N ASP A 49 -23.82 -7.51 -3.24
CA ASP A 49 -24.01 -6.80 -4.51
C ASP A 49 -23.77 -5.28 -4.35
N GLU A 50 -24.22 -4.68 -3.24
CA GLU A 50 -23.91 -3.29 -2.91
C GLU A 50 -22.41 -3.07 -2.73
N GLN A 51 -21.72 -3.99 -2.04
CA GLN A 51 -20.27 -3.93 -1.88
C GLN A 51 -19.53 -4.05 -3.22
N ILE A 52 -19.97 -4.96 -4.09
CA ILE A 52 -19.40 -5.12 -5.44
C ILE A 52 -19.62 -3.84 -6.26
N SER A 53 -20.81 -3.25 -6.18
CA SER A 53 -21.12 -1.98 -6.85
C SER A 53 -20.19 -0.86 -6.40
N TRP A 54 -19.99 -0.71 -5.08
CA TRP A 54 -19.07 0.28 -4.52
C TRP A 54 -17.63 0.05 -4.99
N LEU A 55 -17.15 -1.19 -4.94
CA LEU A 55 -15.79 -1.54 -5.41
C LEU A 55 -15.61 -1.25 -6.89
N ASN A 56 -16.63 -1.52 -7.72
CA ASN A 56 -16.60 -1.20 -9.14
C ASN A 56 -16.54 0.31 -9.40
N GLN A 57 -17.27 1.10 -8.62
CA GLN A 57 -17.21 2.55 -8.71
C GLN A 57 -15.82 3.08 -8.34
N GLU A 58 -15.24 2.64 -7.23
CA GLU A 58 -13.90 3.07 -6.80
C GLU A 58 -12.82 2.66 -7.82
N LYS A 59 -12.95 1.45 -8.40
CA LYS A 59 -12.09 1.00 -9.50
C LYS A 59 -12.17 1.96 -10.69
N MET A 60 -13.38 2.34 -11.11
CA MET A 60 -13.57 3.26 -12.24
C MET A 60 -12.94 4.63 -11.96
N ASP A 61 -13.12 5.17 -10.75
CA ASP A 61 -12.52 6.45 -10.33
C ASP A 61 -10.99 6.39 -10.34
N LEU A 62 -10.40 5.28 -9.88
CA LEU A 62 -8.95 5.05 -9.93
C LEU A 62 -8.44 4.93 -11.37
N GLU A 63 -9.16 4.22 -12.24
CA GLU A 63 -8.82 4.11 -13.67
C GLU A 63 -8.86 5.49 -14.37
N GLN A 64 -9.85 6.33 -14.05
CA GLN A 64 -9.93 7.69 -14.56
C GLN A 64 -8.76 8.54 -14.06
N LYS A 65 -8.44 8.50 -12.75
CA LYS A 65 -7.27 9.20 -12.17
C LYS A 65 -5.97 8.76 -12.86
N LEU A 66 -5.82 7.46 -13.11
CA LEU A 66 -4.66 6.89 -13.80
C LEU A 66 -4.58 7.39 -15.24
N SER A 67 -5.70 7.48 -15.96
CA SER A 67 -5.76 8.01 -17.32
C SER A 67 -5.29 9.47 -17.40
N VAL A 68 -5.69 10.30 -16.45
CA VAL A 68 -5.28 11.72 -16.35
C VAL A 68 -3.79 11.81 -16.04
N ASN A 69 -3.29 11.01 -15.10
CA ASN A 69 -1.87 10.99 -14.76
C ASN A 69 -1.01 10.51 -15.93
N LYS A 70 -1.45 9.51 -16.71
CA LYS A 70 -0.78 9.10 -17.95
C LYS A 70 -0.64 10.26 -18.94
N ARG A 71 -1.70 11.06 -19.14
CA ARG A 71 -1.65 12.26 -19.99
C ARG A 71 -0.67 13.31 -19.45
N LYS A 72 -0.67 13.57 -18.13
CA LYS A 72 0.29 14.49 -17.49
C LYS A 72 1.73 14.04 -17.68
N ILE A 73 2.01 12.74 -17.52
CA ILE A 73 3.35 12.17 -17.74
C ILE A 73 3.77 12.32 -19.22
N LYS A 74 2.86 12.10 -20.16
CA LYS A 74 3.14 12.34 -21.59
C LYS A 74 3.52 13.80 -21.83
N LYS A 75 2.73 14.75 -21.32
CA LYS A 75 3.02 16.18 -21.53
C LYS A 75 4.33 16.62 -20.86
N ARG A 76 4.65 16.08 -19.70
CA ARG A 76 5.94 16.33 -19.04
C ARG A 76 7.12 15.85 -19.89
N ARG A 77 7.03 14.65 -20.48
CA ARG A 77 8.06 14.12 -21.38
C ARG A 77 8.25 15.01 -22.61
N GLU A 78 7.16 15.47 -23.24
CA GLU A 78 7.26 16.40 -24.36
C GLU A 78 8.00 17.70 -23.98
N LEU A 79 7.74 18.24 -22.79
CA LEU A 79 8.45 19.44 -22.29
C LEU A 79 9.92 19.15 -21.95
N GLU A 80 10.23 17.96 -21.43
CA GLU A 80 11.62 17.51 -21.21
C GLU A 80 12.38 17.40 -22.55
N ASP A 81 11.74 16.87 -23.60
CA ASP A 81 12.30 16.79 -24.95
C ASP A 81 12.51 18.20 -25.56
N GLU A 82 11.55 19.11 -25.40
CA GLU A 82 11.70 20.51 -25.80
C GLU A 82 12.86 21.20 -25.04
N LEU A 83 13.01 20.94 -23.74
CA LEU A 83 14.11 21.51 -22.96
C LEU A 83 15.48 20.99 -23.43
N THR A 84 15.61 19.69 -23.68
CA THR A 84 16.88 19.11 -24.16
C THR A 84 17.25 19.64 -25.54
N THR A 85 16.30 19.75 -26.47
CA THR A 85 16.55 20.35 -27.79
C THR A 85 17.00 21.81 -27.66
N LYS A 86 16.39 22.59 -26.76
CA LYS A 86 16.81 23.98 -26.50
C LYS A 86 18.19 24.07 -25.85
N GLN A 87 18.53 23.17 -24.94
CA GLN A 87 19.88 23.08 -24.36
C GLN A 87 20.94 22.76 -25.42
N ILE A 88 20.64 21.84 -26.34
CA ILE A 88 21.52 21.54 -27.49
C ILE A 88 21.69 22.77 -28.37
N GLN A 89 20.59 23.45 -28.73
CA GLN A 89 20.65 24.68 -29.54
C GLN A 89 21.51 25.76 -28.87
N LEU A 90 21.35 25.96 -27.55
CA LEU A 90 22.16 26.90 -26.78
C LEU A 90 23.64 26.53 -26.85
N ALA A 91 23.99 25.25 -26.64
CA ALA A 91 25.38 24.79 -26.68
C ALA A 91 26.02 25.03 -28.06
N VAL A 92 25.29 24.76 -29.14
CA VAL A 92 25.75 25.04 -30.52
C VAL A 92 25.94 26.55 -30.74
N CYS A 93 25.03 27.38 -30.25
CA CYS A 93 25.19 28.84 -30.33
C CYS A 93 26.40 29.32 -29.53
N GLN A 94 26.63 28.79 -28.32
CA GLN A 94 27.79 29.11 -27.50
C GLN A 94 29.10 28.72 -28.20
N GLU A 95 29.17 27.53 -28.81
CA GLU A 95 30.32 27.11 -29.59
C GLU A 95 30.58 28.06 -30.78
N ARG A 96 29.52 28.48 -31.48
CA ARG A 96 29.63 29.44 -32.59
C ARG A 96 30.14 30.81 -32.13
N VAL A 97 29.63 31.31 -30.99
CA VAL A 97 30.11 32.56 -30.40
C VAL A 97 31.58 32.45 -30.02
N GLY A 98 32.00 31.36 -29.37
CA GLY A 98 33.41 31.15 -29.02
C GLY A 98 34.34 31.10 -30.25
N LYS A 99 33.88 30.53 -31.37
CA LYS A 99 34.63 30.57 -32.65
C LYS A 99 34.78 32.01 -33.17
N LEU A 100 33.70 32.80 -33.13
CA LEU A 100 33.72 34.21 -33.57
C LEU A 100 34.60 35.07 -32.65
N GLU A 101 34.51 34.89 -31.34
CA GLU A 101 35.37 35.56 -30.35
C GLU A 101 36.84 35.22 -30.61
N SER A 102 37.18 33.96 -30.84
CA SER A 102 38.53 33.52 -31.19
C SER A 102 39.07 34.19 -32.46
N SER A 103 38.20 34.42 -33.45
CA SER A 103 38.57 35.13 -34.68
C SER A 103 38.67 36.65 -34.54
N SER A 104 38.03 37.25 -33.52
CA SER A 104 38.01 38.70 -33.28
C SER A 104 39.13 39.20 -32.35
N ILE A 105 39.86 38.30 -31.70
CA ILE A 105 40.94 38.63 -30.73
C ILE A 105 42.24 39.07 -31.43
N ASP A 106 42.33 39.04 -32.77
CA ASP A 106 43.49 39.56 -33.51
C ASP A 106 43.27 41.02 -34.01
N PRO A 107 43.76 42.06 -33.30
CA PRO A 107 43.52 43.46 -33.63
C PRO A 107 44.27 43.98 -34.87
N LYS A 108 44.98 43.12 -35.61
CA LYS A 108 45.63 43.46 -36.91
C LYS A 108 44.97 42.81 -38.12
N ALA A 109 43.96 41.95 -37.93
CA ALA A 109 43.27 41.34 -39.06
C ALA A 109 42.28 42.34 -39.68
N LEU A 110 42.46 42.65 -40.97
CA LEU A 110 41.61 43.60 -41.68
C LEU A 110 40.15 43.10 -41.77
N VAL A 111 39.22 43.99 -41.44
CA VAL A 111 37.77 43.76 -41.52
C VAL A 111 37.38 43.46 -42.98
N ARG A 112 36.72 42.30 -43.18
CA ARG A 112 36.09 41.91 -44.44
C ARG A 112 34.57 41.92 -44.32
N ASP A 113 33.90 42.28 -45.40
CA ASP A 113 32.44 42.29 -45.49
C ASP A 113 31.87 40.85 -45.53
N PRO A 114 30.75 40.53 -44.83
CA PRO A 114 30.27 39.15 -44.66
C PRO A 114 29.79 38.46 -45.95
N ASP A 115 29.39 39.22 -46.97
CA ASP A 115 28.75 38.65 -48.17
C ASP A 115 29.67 38.57 -49.41
N THR A 116 30.72 39.39 -49.48
CA THR A 116 31.61 39.50 -50.66
C THR A 116 33.09 39.33 -50.34
N GLY A 117 33.48 39.37 -49.07
CA GLY A 117 34.83 39.04 -48.64
C GLY A 117 35.93 39.98 -49.15
N GLU A 118 35.66 41.24 -49.52
CA GLU A 118 36.71 42.22 -49.84
C GLU A 118 37.12 43.10 -48.64
N LEU A 119 38.30 43.72 -48.74
CA LEU A 119 39.03 44.37 -47.66
C LEU A 119 38.78 45.89 -47.65
N PHE A 120 38.31 46.46 -46.54
CA PHE A 120 38.14 47.92 -46.42
C PHE A 120 39.49 48.65 -46.35
N LYS A 121 39.75 49.59 -47.26
CA LYS A 121 40.90 50.51 -47.18
C LYS A 121 40.43 51.88 -46.65
N VAL A 122 41.10 52.40 -45.63
CA VAL A 122 40.96 53.79 -45.16
C VAL A 122 42.36 54.40 -45.06
N ASP A 123 42.57 55.53 -45.75
CA ASP A 123 43.83 56.26 -45.75
C ASP A 123 44.02 57.12 -44.47
N PRO A 124 45.23 57.23 -43.90
CA PRO A 124 45.46 58.05 -42.71
C PRO A 124 45.85 59.49 -43.05
N ILE A 125 45.13 60.45 -42.48
CA ILE A 125 45.49 61.88 -42.46
C ILE A 125 46.37 62.19 -41.25
N ASN A 126 47.45 62.92 -41.56
CA ASN A 126 48.57 63.38 -40.74
C ASN A 126 48.19 64.51 -39.76
N LYS A 127 48.85 64.60 -38.58
CA LYS A 127 49.23 65.87 -37.89
C LYS A 127 50.16 65.67 -36.68
N HIS A 128 51.00 66.68 -36.47
CA HIS A 128 52.28 66.68 -35.78
C HIS A 128 52.27 67.07 -34.27
N LYS A 129 53.38 66.69 -33.62
CA LYS A 129 54.09 67.12 -32.37
C LYS A 129 54.16 68.67 -32.18
N ALA A 130 54.55 69.33 -31.07
CA ALA A 130 55.08 69.04 -29.71
C ALA A 130 55.06 70.37 -28.89
N GLY A 131 55.33 70.34 -27.56
CA GLY A 131 55.70 71.54 -26.78
C GLY A 131 55.95 71.29 -25.28
N THR A 132 57.20 71.53 -24.87
CA THR A 132 57.91 71.28 -23.58
C THR A 132 57.69 72.37 -22.52
N THR A 133 57.83 72.06 -21.22
CA THR A 133 58.80 72.64 -20.23
C THR A 133 58.42 72.42 -18.76
N ASP A 134 59.47 72.18 -17.98
CA ASP A 134 59.55 71.94 -16.54
C ASP A 134 59.14 73.15 -15.68
N ASP A 135 58.72 72.89 -14.44
CA ASP A 135 59.38 73.48 -13.25
C ASP A 135 58.83 72.90 -11.94
N LEU A 136 59.76 72.34 -11.16
CA LEU A 136 59.56 71.93 -9.77
C LEU A 136 59.66 73.17 -8.86
N HIS A 137 58.60 73.45 -8.09
CA HIS A 137 58.71 74.22 -6.85
C HIS A 137 58.07 73.46 -5.69
N LEU A 138 58.94 73.06 -4.76
CA LEU A 138 58.61 72.51 -3.46
C LEU A 138 58.05 73.65 -2.59
N SER A 139 56.79 73.58 -2.16
CA SER A 139 56.27 74.32 -0.99
C SER A 139 55.06 73.62 -0.39
N ARG A 140 55.41 72.69 0.49
CA ARG A 140 54.74 72.31 1.73
C ARG A 140 53.83 73.43 2.30
N VAL A 141 52.56 73.41 1.91
CA VAL A 141 51.30 73.66 2.66
C VAL A 141 50.21 73.64 1.59
N ARG A 142 49.39 72.58 1.55
CA ARG A 142 48.19 72.57 0.70
C ARG A 142 47.07 73.17 1.54
N GLU A 143 46.91 74.48 1.49
CA GLU A 143 45.65 75.11 1.90
C GLU A 143 44.55 74.49 1.04
N VAL A 144 43.76 73.60 1.63
CA VAL A 144 42.53 73.13 1.00
C VAL A 144 41.60 74.32 1.01
N GLN A 145 41.65 75.11 -0.06
CA GLN A 145 40.64 76.11 -0.36
C GLN A 145 39.30 75.39 -0.20
N ILE A 146 38.49 75.87 0.74
CA ILE A 146 37.06 75.58 0.82
C ILE A 146 36.48 76.22 -0.45
N ARG A 147 36.69 75.57 -1.59
CA ARG A 147 36.09 75.94 -2.85
C ARG A 147 34.67 75.45 -2.72
N GLU A 148 33.74 76.38 -2.55
CA GLU A 148 32.32 76.05 -2.58
C GLU A 148 32.08 75.21 -3.84
N PRO A 149 31.51 74.01 -3.69
CA PRO A 149 31.40 73.09 -4.79
C PRO A 149 30.59 73.77 -5.89
N ASP A 150 31.20 73.87 -7.06
CA ASP A 150 30.59 74.51 -8.23
C ASP A 150 29.21 73.88 -8.47
N GLN A 151 28.21 74.68 -8.85
CA GLN A 151 26.82 74.22 -8.95
C GLN A 151 26.67 73.02 -9.89
N THR A 152 27.56 72.94 -10.89
CA THR A 152 27.72 71.81 -11.81
C THR A 152 28.26 70.55 -11.11
N GLN A 153 29.25 70.67 -10.23
CA GLN A 153 29.82 69.55 -9.47
C GLN A 153 28.83 68.97 -8.46
N LEU A 154 27.99 69.82 -7.84
CA LEU A 154 26.90 69.36 -6.98
C LEU A 154 25.84 68.58 -7.78
N ARG A 155 25.49 69.05 -8.97
CA ARG A 155 24.56 68.35 -9.87
C ARG A 155 25.08 66.98 -10.29
N LEU A 156 26.36 66.89 -10.68
CA LEU A 156 26.97 65.60 -11.04
C LEU A 156 26.99 64.61 -9.86
N LYS A 157 27.25 65.08 -8.64
CA LYS A 157 27.15 64.24 -7.44
C LYS A 157 25.71 63.84 -7.13
N LEU A 158 24.75 64.75 -7.31
CA LEU A 158 23.33 64.45 -7.15
C LEU A 158 22.88 63.37 -8.14
N ASP A 159 23.25 63.50 -9.41
CA ASP A 159 22.96 62.49 -10.45
C ASP A 159 23.61 61.15 -10.12
N SER A 160 24.85 61.15 -9.64
CA SER A 160 25.54 59.93 -9.21
C SER A 160 24.80 59.22 -8.06
N VAL A 161 24.37 59.97 -7.04
CA VAL A 161 23.61 59.43 -5.91
C VAL A 161 22.23 58.95 -6.36
N GLN A 162 21.57 59.68 -7.26
CA GLN A 162 20.27 59.31 -7.84
C GLN A 162 20.36 57.96 -8.57
N VAL A 163 21.41 57.76 -9.39
CA VAL A 163 21.65 56.48 -10.08
C VAL A 163 21.91 55.36 -9.07
N GLN A 164 22.72 55.60 -8.04
CA GLN A 164 22.97 54.61 -6.99
C GLN A 164 21.70 54.23 -6.22
N LEU A 165 20.81 55.19 -5.97
CA LEU A 165 19.53 54.98 -5.31
C LEU A 165 18.63 54.09 -6.19
N LEU A 166 18.47 54.42 -7.48
CA LEU A 166 17.68 53.63 -8.42
C LEU A 166 18.20 52.18 -8.55
N VAL A 167 19.52 51.99 -8.55
CA VAL A 167 20.11 50.64 -8.57
C VAL A 167 19.78 49.86 -7.29
N ARG A 168 19.79 50.52 -6.13
CA ARG A 168 19.42 49.89 -4.86
C ARG A 168 17.93 49.57 -4.79
N GLU A 169 17.07 50.47 -5.25
CA GLU A 169 15.61 50.25 -5.32
C GLU A 169 15.26 49.06 -6.21
N LYS A 170 15.91 48.95 -7.38
CA LYS A 170 15.78 47.78 -8.25
C LYS A 170 16.13 46.48 -7.52
N LYS A 171 17.28 46.45 -6.83
CA LYS A 171 17.71 45.27 -6.06
C LYS A 171 16.73 44.93 -4.94
N LEU A 172 16.20 45.93 -4.23
CA LEU A 172 15.20 45.71 -3.19
C LEU A 172 13.90 45.10 -3.76
N LEU A 173 13.49 45.53 -4.94
CA LEU A 173 12.34 44.95 -5.62
C LEU A 173 12.58 43.48 -6.01
N GLU A 174 13.78 43.16 -6.53
CA GLU A 174 14.19 41.79 -6.81
C GLU A 174 14.17 40.91 -5.54
N TYR A 175 14.71 41.41 -4.42
CA TYR A 175 14.65 40.71 -3.13
C TYR A 175 13.22 40.51 -2.62
N ASN A 176 12.34 41.49 -2.80
CA ASN A 176 10.93 41.36 -2.40
C ASN A 176 10.22 40.27 -3.22
N LEU A 177 10.43 40.24 -4.54
CA LEU A 177 9.89 39.19 -5.40
C LEU A 177 10.41 37.80 -5.02
N LEU A 178 11.70 37.69 -4.71
CA LEU A 178 12.30 36.44 -4.21
C LEU A 178 11.67 36.03 -2.87
N LEU A 179 11.51 36.97 -1.93
CA LEU A 179 10.87 36.71 -0.64
C LEU A 179 9.42 36.22 -0.80
N GLN A 180 8.65 36.83 -1.70
CA GLN A 180 7.30 36.35 -2.01
C GLN A 180 7.32 34.94 -2.61
N ALA A 181 8.28 34.64 -3.48
CA ALA A 181 8.42 33.32 -4.07
C ALA A 181 8.82 32.25 -3.02
N THR A 182 9.75 32.57 -2.12
CA THR A 182 10.17 31.67 -1.04
C THR A 182 9.03 31.45 -0.04
N ASN A 183 8.30 32.50 0.36
CA ASN A 183 7.15 32.37 1.26
C ASN A 183 6.06 31.47 0.66
N ARG A 184 5.73 31.65 -0.62
CA ARG A 184 4.80 30.75 -1.34
C ARG A 184 5.30 29.30 -1.36
N LEU A 185 6.61 29.07 -1.45
CA LEU A 185 7.19 27.73 -1.41
C LEU A 185 7.11 27.14 0.00
N ILE A 186 7.39 27.93 1.02
CA ILE A 186 7.28 27.55 2.43
C ILE A 186 5.83 27.16 2.75
N GLU A 187 4.84 27.96 2.38
CA GLU A 187 3.43 27.65 2.56
C GLU A 187 3.03 26.32 1.89
N LYS A 188 3.49 26.08 0.65
CA LYS A 188 3.25 24.81 -0.06
C LYS A 188 3.88 23.61 0.66
N LEU A 189 5.09 23.77 1.18
CA LEU A 189 5.80 22.72 1.92
C LEU A 189 5.13 22.44 3.27
N GLN A 190 4.74 23.50 4.00
CA GLN A 190 3.99 23.38 5.26
C GLN A 190 2.64 22.70 5.05
N HIS A 191 1.89 23.10 4.02
CA HIS A 191 0.62 22.45 3.68
C HIS A 191 0.83 20.97 3.34
N ARG A 192 1.85 20.63 2.54
CA ARG A 192 2.19 19.24 2.23
C ARG A 192 2.59 18.45 3.48
N ALA A 193 3.37 19.05 4.37
CA ALA A 193 3.76 18.43 5.64
C ALA A 193 2.53 18.18 6.54
N GLY A 194 1.62 19.16 6.64
CA GLY A 194 0.35 19.04 7.36
C GLY A 194 -0.52 17.91 6.82
N GLN A 195 -0.71 17.86 5.50
CA GLN A 195 -1.44 16.75 4.85
C GLN A 195 -0.77 15.39 5.09
N GLY A 196 0.57 15.33 5.05
CA GLY A 196 1.33 14.12 5.38
C GLY A 196 1.11 13.66 6.83
N HIS A 197 1.04 14.61 7.77
CA HIS A 197 0.73 14.30 9.16
C HIS A 197 -0.69 13.79 9.36
N ASP A 198 -1.68 14.39 8.69
CA ASP A 198 -3.09 13.97 8.81
C ASP A 198 -3.32 12.58 8.23
N THR A 199 -2.77 12.31 7.03
CA THR A 199 -2.81 10.97 6.40
C THR A 199 -2.12 9.91 7.25
N THR A 200 -0.94 10.21 7.80
CA THR A 200 -0.23 9.29 8.70
C THR A 200 -1.03 9.03 9.98
N LEU A 201 -1.67 10.05 10.53
CA LEU A 201 -2.52 9.92 11.72
C LEU A 201 -3.76 9.07 11.44
N GLN A 202 -4.42 9.27 10.30
CA GLN A 202 -5.56 8.46 9.88
C GLN A 202 -5.16 6.99 9.74
N LEU A 203 -4.06 6.70 9.04
CA LEU A 203 -3.55 5.33 8.90
C LEU A 203 -3.21 4.70 10.25
N SER A 204 -2.65 5.47 11.18
CA SER A 204 -2.37 4.96 12.53
C SER A 204 -3.64 4.65 13.31
N LYS A 205 -4.75 5.38 13.10
CA LYS A 205 -6.04 5.09 13.73
C LYS A 205 -6.64 3.80 13.17
N THR A 206 -6.71 3.67 11.84
CA THR A 206 -7.25 2.46 11.20
C THR A 206 -6.43 1.22 11.53
N MET A 207 -5.10 1.35 11.59
CA MET A 207 -4.22 0.25 12.03
C MET A 207 -4.51 -0.17 13.48
N ASN A 208 -4.74 0.79 14.38
CA ASN A 208 -5.08 0.48 15.77
C ASN A 208 -6.45 -0.20 15.86
N GLU A 209 -7.45 0.26 15.11
CA GLU A 209 -8.77 -0.37 15.03
C GLU A 209 -8.64 -1.83 14.59
N HIS A 210 -7.96 -2.09 13.47
CA HIS A 210 -7.69 -3.46 13.01
C HIS A 210 -6.92 -4.29 14.04
N GLN A 211 -5.95 -3.70 14.75
CA GLN A 211 -5.24 -4.41 15.81
C GLN A 211 -6.19 -4.82 16.96
N THR A 212 -7.15 -3.97 17.31
CA THR A 212 -8.15 -4.33 18.32
C THR A 212 -9.09 -5.44 17.84
N GLU A 213 -9.52 -5.39 16.58
CA GLU A 213 -10.34 -6.44 15.96
C GLU A 213 -9.60 -7.78 15.95
N VAL A 214 -8.34 -7.80 15.49
CA VAL A 214 -7.47 -9.00 15.50
C VAL A 214 -7.32 -9.56 16.90
N ASN A 215 -7.13 -8.70 17.91
CA ASN A 215 -7.03 -9.15 19.29
C ASN A 215 -8.34 -9.75 19.79
N GLN A 216 -9.49 -9.20 19.39
CA GLN A 216 -10.82 -9.73 19.76
C GLN A 216 -11.11 -11.07 19.08
N THR A 217 -10.85 -11.21 17.79
CA THR A 217 -11.04 -12.47 17.06
C THR A 217 -10.09 -13.55 17.57
N THR A 218 -8.84 -13.20 17.88
CA THR A 218 -7.88 -14.11 18.52
C THR A 218 -8.37 -14.58 19.89
N LYS A 219 -8.97 -13.69 20.70
CA LYS A 219 -9.59 -14.08 21.98
C LYS A 219 -10.76 -15.05 21.78
N LYS A 220 -11.65 -14.80 20.81
CA LYS A 220 -12.75 -15.71 20.47
C LYS A 220 -12.23 -17.07 20.01
N LEU A 221 -11.22 -17.08 19.14
CA LEU A 221 -10.58 -18.32 18.67
C LEU A 221 -9.98 -19.12 19.83
N LYS A 222 -9.32 -18.46 20.79
CA LYS A 222 -8.80 -19.12 21.99
C LYS A 222 -9.91 -19.74 22.83
N ALA A 223 -11.05 -19.05 22.98
CA ALA A 223 -12.20 -19.57 23.71
C ALA A 223 -12.79 -20.81 23.04
N THR A 224 -13.07 -20.75 21.72
CA THR A 224 -13.62 -21.89 20.99
C THR A 224 -12.63 -23.06 20.90
N THR A 225 -11.33 -22.78 20.82
CA THR A 225 -10.29 -23.82 20.90
C THR A 225 -10.31 -24.50 22.27
N ALA A 226 -10.46 -23.74 23.36
CA ALA A 226 -10.57 -24.31 24.70
C ALA A 226 -11.84 -25.18 24.85
N GLU A 227 -12.98 -24.71 24.35
CA GLU A 227 -14.23 -25.48 24.30
C GLU A 227 -14.04 -26.80 23.53
N LEU A 228 -13.44 -26.75 22.34
CA LEU A 228 -13.15 -27.94 21.55
C LEU A 228 -12.22 -28.91 22.27
N THR A 229 -11.15 -28.42 22.92
CA THR A 229 -10.25 -29.29 23.70
C THR A 229 -10.94 -29.93 24.89
N MET A 230 -11.88 -29.23 25.53
CA MET A 230 -12.68 -29.78 26.61
C MET A 230 -13.62 -30.87 26.10
N LEU A 231 -14.32 -30.63 24.98
CA LEU A 231 -15.20 -31.63 24.36
C LEU A 231 -14.42 -32.87 23.90
N MET A 232 -13.24 -32.68 23.32
CA MET A 232 -12.36 -33.77 22.92
C MET A 232 -11.89 -34.59 24.12
N ALA A 233 -11.55 -33.95 25.25
CA ALA A 233 -11.19 -34.65 26.48
C ALA A 233 -12.37 -35.42 27.10
N ILE A 234 -13.58 -34.86 27.03
CA ILE A 234 -14.80 -35.55 27.49
C ILE A 234 -15.09 -36.77 26.61
N ALA A 235 -15.05 -36.61 25.29
CA ALA A 235 -15.25 -37.71 24.34
C ALA A 235 -14.24 -38.83 24.57
N PHE A 236 -12.96 -38.48 24.70
CA PHE A 236 -11.90 -39.45 25.00
C PHE A 236 -12.13 -40.17 26.33
N LYS A 237 -12.55 -39.45 27.38
CA LYS A 237 -12.87 -40.08 28.67
C LYS A 237 -14.01 -41.10 28.54
N LEU A 238 -15.07 -40.75 27.81
CA LEU A 238 -16.19 -41.66 27.57
C LEU A 238 -15.77 -42.87 26.74
N GLU A 239 -14.93 -42.69 25.73
CA GLU A 239 -14.36 -43.80 24.94
C GLU A 239 -13.56 -44.76 25.85
N THR A 240 -12.72 -44.24 26.74
CA THR A 240 -11.95 -45.08 27.68
C THR A 240 -12.83 -45.79 28.71
N GLU A 241 -13.95 -45.19 29.13
CA GLU A 241 -14.89 -45.80 30.07
C GLU A 241 -15.66 -46.95 29.41
N VAL A 242 -16.08 -46.76 28.15
CA VAL A 242 -16.68 -47.82 27.33
C VAL A 242 -15.68 -48.96 27.11
N GLU A 243 -14.42 -48.66 26.81
CA GLU A 243 -13.38 -49.69 26.62
C GLU A 243 -13.10 -50.47 27.92
N GLN A 244 -13.05 -49.80 29.07
CA GLN A 244 -12.93 -50.45 30.39
C GLN A 244 -14.14 -51.32 30.73
N GLU A 245 -15.36 -50.89 30.39
CA GLU A 245 -16.57 -51.69 30.60
C GLU A 245 -16.62 -52.93 29.69
N VAL A 246 -16.16 -52.81 28.45
CA VAL A 246 -16.00 -53.94 27.53
C VAL A 246 -14.96 -54.94 28.08
N ASP A 247 -13.79 -54.46 28.51
CA ASP A 247 -12.75 -55.31 29.11
C ASP A 247 -13.23 -55.98 30.42
N ASN A 248 -13.99 -55.24 31.24
CA ASN A 248 -14.58 -55.78 32.47
C ASN A 248 -15.64 -56.85 32.16
N TRP A 249 -16.44 -56.67 31.11
CA TRP A 249 -17.39 -57.70 30.65
C TRP A 249 -16.67 -58.94 30.12
N ASP A 250 -15.59 -58.77 29.36
CA ASP A 250 -14.76 -59.88 28.84
C ASP A 250 -14.01 -60.63 29.96
N SER A 251 -13.74 -59.97 31.09
CA SER A 251 -13.21 -60.63 32.28
C SER A 251 -14.20 -61.60 32.96
N TRP A 252 -15.53 -61.42 32.79
CA TRP A 252 -16.54 -62.37 33.31
C TRP A 252 -16.90 -63.48 32.29
N THR A 253 -16.54 -63.33 31.02
CA THR A 253 -16.75 -64.36 29.97
C THR A 253 -15.52 -65.23 29.71
N THR A 254 -14.34 -64.88 30.25
CA THR A 254 -13.14 -65.73 30.22
C THR A 254 -13.17 -66.77 31.36
N ALA A 255 -14.18 -67.64 31.35
CA ALA A 255 -14.10 -68.92 32.05
C ALA A 255 -13.24 -69.88 31.20
N PRO A 256 -12.34 -70.70 31.79
CA PRO A 256 -11.48 -71.59 31.03
C PRO A 256 -12.33 -72.54 30.17
N GLU A 257 -12.04 -72.49 28.87
CA GLU A 257 -12.49 -73.35 27.76
C GLU A 257 -13.66 -74.29 28.08
N ARG A 258 -14.87 -73.93 27.62
CA ARG A 258 -15.92 -74.92 27.38
C ARG A 258 -15.64 -75.62 26.05
N PRO A 259 -15.34 -76.93 26.03
CA PRO A 259 -15.08 -77.66 24.80
C PRO A 259 -16.41 -78.07 24.16
N ASN A 260 -17.11 -77.16 23.48
CA ASN A 260 -17.97 -77.53 22.34
C ASN A 260 -18.53 -76.28 21.63
N ALA A 261 -17.97 -75.92 20.48
CA ALA A 261 -18.68 -75.15 19.47
C ALA A 261 -18.38 -75.81 18.12
N TYR A 262 -19.42 -76.39 17.54
CA TYR A 262 -19.40 -77.19 16.32
C TYR A 262 -18.73 -76.44 15.15
N VAL A 263 -17.58 -76.95 14.71
CA VAL A 263 -17.00 -76.63 13.41
C VAL A 263 -17.75 -77.47 12.37
N LEU A 264 -18.68 -76.84 11.65
CA LEU A 264 -19.27 -77.41 10.43
C LEU A 264 -18.35 -77.10 9.26
N HIS A 265 -17.55 -78.10 8.86
CA HIS A 265 -16.89 -78.11 7.57
C HIS A 265 -17.93 -78.20 6.45
N ILE A 266 -18.08 -77.12 5.68
CA ILE A 266 -18.70 -77.19 4.35
C ILE A 266 -17.58 -76.94 3.34
N GLY A 267 -17.17 -78.02 2.67
CA GLY A 267 -16.36 -77.96 1.46
C GLY A 267 -17.20 -77.51 0.27
N GLY A 268 -16.61 -76.70 -0.60
CA GLY A 268 -17.18 -76.30 -1.88
C GLY A 268 -16.05 -75.89 -2.81
N GLN A 269 -15.88 -76.65 -3.88
CA GLN A 269 -14.76 -76.63 -4.84
C GLN A 269 -14.64 -75.34 -5.64
N ALA A 270 -13.39 -75.11 -6.06
CA ALA A 270 -12.92 -74.16 -7.04
C ALA A 270 -13.68 -74.21 -8.39
N GLY A 271 -13.74 -73.04 -9.01
CA GLY A 271 -14.15 -72.82 -10.40
C GLY A 271 -13.71 -71.43 -10.83
N ASP A 272 -12.55 -71.38 -11.49
CA ASP A 272 -11.94 -70.19 -12.07
C ASP A 272 -12.76 -69.67 -13.26
N HIS A 273 -12.94 -68.35 -13.37
CA HIS A 273 -12.97 -67.64 -14.65
C HIS A 273 -12.56 -66.17 -14.47
N GLU A 274 -11.49 -65.82 -15.18
CA GLU A 274 -10.82 -64.53 -15.26
C GLU A 274 -11.68 -63.42 -15.89
N ALA A 275 -11.57 -62.20 -15.33
CA ALA A 275 -11.65 -60.97 -16.11
C ALA A 275 -10.77 -59.88 -15.48
N ASN A 276 -9.69 -59.61 -16.21
CA ASN A 276 -8.66 -58.59 -16.10
C ASN A 276 -9.20 -57.15 -15.96
N THR A 277 -8.68 -56.37 -15.00
CA THR A 277 -8.18 -55.01 -15.26
C THR A 277 -7.01 -54.70 -14.33
N ASN A 278 -5.87 -54.38 -14.94
CA ASN A 278 -4.64 -53.87 -14.33
C ASN A 278 -4.89 -52.66 -13.41
N GLU A 279 -4.20 -52.63 -12.27
CA GLU A 279 -3.07 -51.71 -11.97
C GLU A 279 -2.83 -51.67 -10.45
N GLN A 280 -1.65 -52.10 -10.02
CA GLN A 280 -1.09 -51.86 -8.69
C GLN A 280 0.29 -51.19 -8.91
N PRO A 281 0.79 -50.33 -8.00
CA PRO A 281 1.43 -50.91 -6.81
C PRO A 281 1.42 -50.06 -5.52
N SER A 282 1.49 -50.79 -4.39
CA SER A 282 2.20 -50.47 -3.13
C SER A 282 1.70 -49.28 -2.29
N SER A 283 1.63 -49.28 -0.96
CA SER A 283 2.07 -50.18 0.11
C SER A 283 1.33 -49.71 1.37
N PHE A 284 0.24 -50.36 1.77
CA PHE A 284 -0.38 -50.12 3.09
C PHE A 284 0.10 -51.25 4.00
N LYS A 285 1.19 -50.98 4.73
CA LYS A 285 1.62 -51.86 5.82
C LYS A 285 0.74 -51.56 7.03
N SER A 286 0.06 -52.61 7.48
CA SER A 286 -0.60 -52.74 8.76
C SER A 286 0.27 -52.19 9.89
N LEU A 287 -0.31 -51.33 10.73
CA LEU A 287 0.23 -51.02 12.05
C LEU A 287 -0.84 -51.34 13.08
N GLU A 288 -0.99 -52.63 13.30
CA GLU A 288 -1.65 -53.20 14.46
C GLU A 288 -0.53 -53.54 15.46
N ASN A 289 -0.76 -53.25 16.74
CA ASN A 289 0.17 -53.31 17.88
C ASN A 289 1.14 -52.14 18.06
N GLN A 290 0.67 -51.12 18.80
CA GLN A 290 1.43 -50.51 19.90
C GLN A 290 0.46 -49.77 20.83
N GLY A 291 0.39 -50.21 22.09
CA GLY A 291 -0.32 -49.49 23.16
C GLY A 291 0.25 -48.08 23.39
N PRO A 292 -0.43 -47.23 24.18
CA PRO A 292 -0.15 -45.80 24.19
C PRO A 292 1.21 -45.51 24.85
N ALA A 293 2.16 -45.03 24.05
CA ALA A 293 3.40 -44.47 24.54
C ALA A 293 3.12 -43.10 25.22
N PRO A 294 3.81 -42.77 26.32
CA PRO A 294 3.62 -41.52 27.05
C PRO A 294 3.92 -40.31 26.14
N LEU A 295 3.01 -39.33 26.16
CA LEU A 295 3.11 -38.04 25.47
C LEU A 295 4.31 -37.22 26.01
N THR A 296 5.52 -37.54 25.59
CA THR A 296 6.70 -36.67 25.78
C THR A 296 7.55 -36.48 24.53
N HIS A 297 7.10 -36.95 23.37
CA HIS A 297 7.79 -36.69 22.11
C HIS A 297 6.91 -35.80 21.24
N ALA A 298 7.30 -34.53 21.17
CA ALA A 298 6.70 -33.54 20.29
C ALA A 298 6.76 -34.06 18.84
N ILE A 299 5.61 -34.42 18.29
CA ILE A 299 5.45 -34.65 16.86
C ILE A 299 5.69 -33.28 16.21
N PRO A 300 6.74 -33.09 15.38
CA PRO A 300 6.95 -31.82 14.72
C PRO A 300 5.79 -31.63 13.74
N TYR A 301 4.90 -30.69 14.05
CA TYR A 301 3.89 -30.25 13.10
C TYR A 301 4.64 -29.85 11.82
N GLY A 302 4.38 -30.56 10.72
CA GLY A 302 4.92 -30.22 9.41
C GLY A 302 4.40 -28.87 8.92
N ALA A 303 4.48 -28.62 7.61
CA ALA A 303 4.15 -27.33 6.99
C ALA A 303 2.74 -26.75 7.29
N ASN A 304 1.84 -27.50 7.94
CA ASN A 304 0.50 -27.11 8.35
C ASN A 304 0.31 -27.14 9.88
N ALA A 305 1.23 -26.56 10.65
CA ALA A 305 1.05 -26.40 12.09
C ALA A 305 -0.16 -25.49 12.42
N PRO A 306 -0.96 -25.80 13.46
CA PRO A 306 -1.99 -24.89 13.92
C PRO A 306 -1.35 -23.56 14.32
N PHE A 307 -1.95 -22.47 13.82
CA PHE A 307 -1.43 -21.11 13.87
C PHE A 307 -0.80 -20.77 15.22
N ARG A 308 0.52 -20.57 15.26
CA ARG A 308 1.21 -20.00 16.42
C ARG A 308 1.05 -18.47 16.31
N PRO A 309 0.26 -17.81 17.17
CA PRO A 309 0.19 -16.36 17.16
C PRO A 309 1.60 -15.83 17.38
N THR A 310 2.13 -15.06 16.44
CA THR A 310 3.42 -14.39 16.61
C THR A 310 3.35 -13.59 17.91
N GLU A 311 4.26 -13.87 18.85
CA GLU A 311 4.35 -13.09 20.08
C GLU A 311 4.46 -11.62 19.68
N PRO A 312 3.63 -10.72 20.24
CA PRO A 312 3.74 -9.31 19.95
C PRO A 312 5.18 -8.91 20.30
N GLY A 313 5.97 -8.60 19.27
CA GLY A 313 7.38 -8.28 19.47
C GLY A 313 7.51 -7.22 20.55
N ALA A 314 8.51 -7.34 21.42
CA ALA A 314 8.80 -6.42 22.53
C ALA A 314 9.00 -4.95 22.11
N ASN A 315 8.84 -4.65 20.82
CA ASN A 315 8.92 -3.36 20.17
C ASN A 315 7.57 -3.00 19.53
N MET A 316 6.47 -3.14 20.27
CA MET A 316 5.19 -2.57 19.86
C MET A 316 5.31 -1.05 19.92
N ARG A 317 5.85 -0.46 18.84
CA ARG A 317 6.06 0.98 18.72
C ARG A 317 4.71 1.66 18.59
N HIS A 318 4.17 2.14 19.71
CA HIS A 318 3.16 3.18 19.67
C HIS A 318 3.77 4.40 18.96
N PHE A 319 3.30 4.71 17.75
CA PHE A 319 3.73 5.91 17.04
C PHE A 319 3.26 7.15 17.82
N ARG A 320 4.16 7.74 18.62
CA ARG A 320 3.95 9.02 19.30
C ARG A 320 4.39 10.14 18.35
N LYS A 321 3.59 11.22 18.28
CA LYS A 321 3.94 12.39 17.46
C LYS A 321 5.33 12.89 17.84
N PRO A 322 6.26 13.09 16.88
CA PRO A 322 7.56 13.66 17.19
C PRO A 322 7.40 15.09 17.72
N LYS A 323 8.08 15.43 18.81
CA LYS A 323 8.11 16.81 19.32
C LYS A 323 8.97 17.65 18.36
N PRO A 324 8.46 18.74 17.77
CA PRO A 324 9.29 19.63 16.96
C PRO A 324 10.37 20.24 17.84
N LYS A 325 11.63 20.24 17.37
CA LYS A 325 12.71 21.00 17.99
C LYS A 325 12.51 22.47 17.66
N GLU A 326 12.56 23.33 18.67
CA GLU A 326 12.62 24.77 18.48
C GLU A 326 13.94 25.12 17.77
N ILE A 327 13.84 25.84 16.67
CA ILE A 327 14.99 26.33 15.91
C ILE A 327 15.33 27.67 16.56
N GLU A 328 16.46 27.73 17.26
CA GLU A 328 17.05 29.00 17.68
C GLU A 328 17.51 29.74 16.40
N LEU A 329 16.92 30.92 16.18
CA LEU A 329 17.19 31.79 15.03
C LEU A 329 18.50 32.56 15.20
#